data_AF-A0A7S2UC28-F1
#
_entry.id   AF-A0A7S2UC28-F1
#
_cell.length_a   1.000
_cell.length_b   1.000
_cell.length_c   1.000
_cell.angle_alpha   90.00
_cell.angle_beta   90.00
_cell.angle_gamma   90.00
#
_symmetry.space_group_name_H-M   'P 1'
#
loop_
_entity.id
_entity.type
_entity.pdbx_description
1 polymer ?
#
loop_
_entity_poly.entity_id
_entity_poly.type
_entity_poly.pdbx_seq_one_letter_code
_entity_poly.pdbx_strand_id
1 'polypeptide(L)'
;MTMRLRVAQLLAVAVLGVLDGSHTQAFSPAGTRLSLVSQYPSQAQAQAQARQYVNVPDSSNTSSRYKYRLNMIDPTMVSDISSLMGSTSSSSLVSFADQGQNLAGIFFQASLLPYLGFLYFLSFRGNRTPELGNFGWQFLLLFVLSTIPSGLVTKATYGSTLADCDWLHGGAELLLTITNVLIVLGFSNASTGAAGPDKNKLKLFGFGAFGAFCVALALGPNIGFENHSAFLFGLGNLPSETAMSLPWVTHSEPINALSIPTWAIHFSSVYEFLFAMGIIWNFAEVTNNPKWKGLTWGMLPLHASGIAACTYHFFYNDKSLQFLVESQAFLTLLGNLLVAIAAYRIAASNGWTLEELNPFPPSSTSARGLAIDEAAAVPLAISPAKDSGAVLAAKLVGLTAATSYIVKYGELGIDIPFTPNPAIAIAIVAGLPAITAYNFYSKGKEDGGEMGFSFPGTGEGGLSMADVKKYGVSGTVAYVITELAFWAVAFPVASTALYQSTGHWPDVINDTTDRTTVLGFIFAGANVARLLVPIRLGAALALAPWVDDNIINRGKSGEEEES
;
A
#
# COMPACT_ATOMS: atom_id res chain seq x y z
N MET A 1 9.58 18.27 8.36
CA MET A 1 8.63 17.98 9.45
C MET A 1 7.22 18.52 9.14
N THR A 2 7.08 19.74 8.61
CA THR A 2 5.79 20.36 8.25
C THR A 2 5.00 19.71 7.11
N MET A 3 5.65 19.00 6.17
CA MET A 3 4.97 18.27 5.09
C MET A 3 4.44 16.90 5.55
N ARG A 4 5.05 16.30 6.58
CA ARG A 4 4.65 15.00 7.16
C ARG A 4 3.34 15.10 7.96
N LEU A 5 3.09 16.24 8.59
CA LEU A 5 1.84 16.51 9.31
C LEU A 5 0.67 16.81 8.37
N ARG A 6 0.91 17.46 7.23
CA ARG A 6 -0.17 17.93 6.33
C ARG A 6 -0.82 16.81 5.52
N VAL A 7 -0.05 15.80 5.09
CA VAL A 7 -0.60 14.61 4.42
C VAL A 7 -1.39 13.75 5.42
N ALA A 8 -0.89 13.60 6.65
CA ALA A 8 -1.61 12.93 7.73
C ALA A 8 -2.88 13.68 8.15
N GLN A 9 -2.89 15.02 8.15
CA GLN A 9 -4.07 15.84 8.42
C GLN A 9 -5.09 15.78 7.28
N LEU A 10 -4.66 15.77 6.02
CA LEU A 10 -5.54 15.53 4.86
C LEU A 10 -6.16 14.13 4.89
N LEU A 11 -5.38 13.12 5.26
CA LEU A 11 -5.87 11.75 5.49
C LEU A 11 -6.82 11.67 6.69
N ALA A 12 -6.55 12.39 7.77
CA ALA A 12 -7.43 12.43 8.95
C ALA A 12 -8.77 13.12 8.63
N VAL A 13 -8.78 14.17 7.81
CA VAL A 13 -10.03 14.82 7.37
C VAL A 13 -10.82 13.92 6.42
N ALA A 14 -10.16 13.19 5.52
CA ALA A 14 -10.81 12.21 4.66
C ALA A 14 -11.38 11.02 5.46
N VAL A 15 -10.65 10.53 6.49
CA VAL A 15 -11.08 9.43 7.37
C VAL A 15 -12.17 9.87 8.36
N LEU A 16 -12.12 11.10 8.89
CA LEU A 16 -13.16 11.62 9.79
C LEU A 16 -14.46 11.93 9.03
N GLY A 17 -14.39 12.40 7.79
CA GLY A 17 -15.56 12.53 6.92
C GLY A 17 -16.26 11.20 6.59
N VAL A 18 -15.54 10.08 6.71
CA VAL A 18 -16.07 8.71 6.53
C VAL A 18 -16.73 8.18 7.81
N LEU A 19 -16.35 8.67 8.99
CA LEU A 19 -16.88 8.19 10.28
C LEU A 19 -18.11 8.99 10.77
N ASP A 20 -18.22 10.27 10.40
CA ASP A 20 -19.28 11.18 10.85
C ASP A 20 -20.63 10.96 10.13
N GLY A 21 -20.66 10.13 9.08
CA GLY A 21 -21.89 9.79 8.35
C GLY A 21 -22.82 8.81 9.08
N SER A 22 -22.47 8.36 10.29
CA SER A 22 -23.21 7.30 11.00
C SER A 22 -24.21 7.80 12.05
N HIS A 23 -24.29 9.10 12.35
CA HIS A 23 -25.24 9.59 13.36
C HIS A 23 -25.74 11.02 13.12
N THR A 24 -26.83 11.21 12.35
CA THR A 24 -27.78 12.32 12.61
C THR A 24 -29.14 12.02 11.97
N GLN A 25 -29.97 11.22 12.66
CA GLN A 25 -31.42 11.43 12.65
C GLN A 25 -31.85 11.63 14.10
N ALA A 26 -31.82 12.89 14.56
CA ALA A 26 -32.75 13.46 15.51
C ALA A 26 -32.30 14.90 15.84
N PHE A 27 -33.27 15.82 15.83
CA PHE A 27 -33.22 17.22 16.29
C PHE A 27 -32.77 18.31 15.31
N SER A 28 -33.77 19.10 14.93
CA SER A 28 -33.73 20.52 14.55
C SER A 28 -34.91 21.19 15.29
N PRO A 29 -34.95 22.52 15.53
CA PRO A 29 -33.89 23.44 15.90
C PRO A 29 -34.28 24.30 17.13
N ALA A 30 -33.32 24.88 17.86
CA ALA A 30 -33.57 26.06 18.69
C ALA A 30 -32.34 26.98 18.65
N GLY A 31 -32.59 28.23 18.28
CA GLY A 31 -31.59 29.14 17.77
C GLY A 31 -30.64 29.76 18.79
N THR A 32 -29.55 30.33 18.29
CA THR A 32 -28.95 31.56 18.81
C THR A 32 -28.17 32.21 17.67
N ARG A 33 -28.56 33.44 17.30
CA ARG A 33 -27.80 34.34 16.42
C ARG A 33 -26.55 34.81 17.15
N LEU A 34 -25.39 34.80 16.50
CA LEU A 34 -24.33 35.77 16.81
C LEU A 34 -23.64 36.28 15.54
N SER A 35 -23.33 37.56 15.56
CA SER A 35 -23.10 38.51 14.48
C SER A 35 -21.76 38.37 13.74
N LEU A 36 -21.80 38.43 12.41
CA LEU A 36 -20.65 38.69 11.54
C LEU A 36 -20.13 40.12 11.76
N VAL A 37 -18.90 40.25 12.24
CA VAL A 37 -18.09 41.47 12.11
C VAL A 37 -17.04 41.20 11.03
N SER A 38 -17.23 41.80 9.85
CA SER A 38 -16.26 41.80 8.77
C SER A 38 -15.21 42.89 9.00
N GLN A 39 -13.95 42.52 9.22
CA GLN A 39 -12.82 43.44 9.02
C GLN A 39 -11.62 42.67 8.46
N TYR A 40 -11.48 42.66 7.13
CA TYR A 40 -10.22 42.41 6.45
C TYR A 40 -9.63 43.76 6.03
N PRO A 41 -8.34 44.07 6.33
CA PRO A 41 -7.68 45.23 5.75
C PRO A 41 -7.27 44.96 4.29
N SER A 42 -7.29 46.01 3.48
CA SER A 42 -7.02 45.97 2.04
C SER A 42 -5.54 45.70 1.72
N GLN A 43 -5.29 45.08 0.56
CA GLN A 43 -3.96 44.67 0.04
C GLN A 43 -2.90 45.78 -0.02
N ALA A 44 -3.26 47.05 0.14
CA ALA A 44 -2.33 48.17 0.12
C ALA A 44 -1.46 48.30 1.39
N GLN A 45 -1.91 47.76 2.54
CA GLN A 45 -1.15 47.87 3.80
C GLN A 45 -0.10 46.76 3.98
N ALA A 46 -0.24 45.61 3.31
CA ALA A 46 0.73 44.51 3.38
C ALA A 46 2.03 44.81 2.61
N GLN A 47 2.00 45.70 1.61
CA GLN A 47 3.18 46.05 0.81
C GLN A 47 4.09 47.12 1.45
N ALA A 48 3.61 47.85 2.45
CA ALA A 48 4.40 48.89 3.13
C ALA A 48 5.38 48.31 4.18
N GLN A 49 5.04 47.18 4.82
CA GLN A 49 5.92 46.54 5.84
C GLN A 49 7.09 45.75 5.24
N ALA A 50 7.06 45.43 3.95
CA ALA A 50 8.12 44.66 3.29
C ALA A 50 9.34 45.51 2.84
N ARG A 51 9.28 46.85 2.98
CA ARG A 51 10.33 47.76 2.47
C ARG A 51 11.37 48.24 3.50
N GLN A 52 11.36 47.75 4.74
CA GLN A 52 12.17 48.37 5.81
C GLN A 52 13.37 47.56 6.33
N TYR A 53 13.78 46.46 5.69
CA TYR A 53 14.95 45.69 6.16
C TYR A 53 15.86 45.21 5.02
N VAL A 54 16.59 46.15 4.39
CA VAL A 54 17.85 45.85 3.68
C VAL A 54 18.81 47.04 3.84
N ASN A 55 19.85 46.89 4.66
CA ASN A 55 21.24 47.34 4.42
C ASN A 55 22.07 47.41 5.72
N VAL A 56 23.00 46.46 5.91
CA VAL A 56 24.36 46.67 6.49
C VAL A 56 25.28 45.53 5.97
N PRO A 57 26.51 45.79 5.50
CA PRO A 57 27.51 44.76 5.21
C PRO A 57 28.56 44.66 6.34
N ASP A 58 28.86 43.45 6.86
CA ASP A 58 30.24 43.10 7.25
C ASP A 58 30.46 41.58 7.41
N SER A 59 31.71 41.24 7.17
CA SER A 59 32.45 39.99 7.15
C SER A 59 32.52 39.21 8.48
N SER A 60 32.42 37.88 8.39
CA SER A 60 33.34 36.92 9.00
C SER A 60 32.85 35.47 8.78
N ASN A 61 33.82 34.57 8.79
CA ASN A 61 33.78 33.19 8.34
C ASN A 61 32.95 32.26 9.26
N THR A 62 32.37 31.22 8.65
CA THR A 62 31.95 29.88 9.18
C THR A 62 30.45 29.53 9.16
N SER A 63 30.16 28.39 8.50
CA SER A 63 28.91 27.62 8.48
C SER A 63 27.65 28.30 7.91
N SER A 64 27.27 27.93 6.68
CA SER A 64 25.87 28.05 6.23
C SER A 64 25.52 27.02 5.16
N ARG A 65 25.08 25.86 5.66
CA ARG A 65 24.23 24.90 4.93
C ARG A 65 22.76 25.34 5.10
N TYR A 66 22.06 25.42 3.96
CA TYR A 66 20.59 25.43 3.78
C TYR A 66 19.76 26.64 4.25
N LYS A 67 19.11 27.28 3.28
CA LYS A 67 17.70 27.74 3.36
C LYS A 67 17.16 28.06 1.95
N TYR A 68 16.72 27.04 1.23
CA TYR A 68 15.79 27.22 0.11
C TYR A 68 14.42 26.69 0.55
N ARG A 69 13.48 27.61 0.82
CA ARG A 69 12.06 27.30 0.99
C ARG A 69 11.47 27.05 -0.39
N LEU A 70 11.04 25.82 -0.64
CA LEU A 70 10.21 25.46 -1.79
C LEU A 70 8.76 25.88 -1.46
N ASN A 71 8.33 27.05 -1.93
CA ASN A 71 6.90 27.36 -2.00
C ASN A 71 6.35 26.64 -3.23
N MET A 72 5.67 25.50 -3.03
CA MET A 72 4.81 24.90 -4.06
C MET A 72 3.50 24.49 -3.42
N ILE A 73 2.42 24.77 -4.16
CA ILE A 73 0.97 24.70 -3.87
C ILE A 73 0.43 26.03 -3.30
N ASP A 74 -0.12 26.82 -4.23
CA ASP A 74 -1.01 27.94 -3.94
C ASP A 74 -2.35 27.41 -3.38
N PRO A 75 -2.85 27.90 -2.23
CA PRO A 75 -4.14 27.52 -1.65
C PRO A 75 -5.34 27.65 -2.59
N THR A 76 -5.24 28.50 -3.62
CA THR A 76 -6.32 28.72 -4.61
C THR A 76 -6.56 27.51 -5.53
N MET A 77 -5.56 26.66 -5.74
CA MET A 77 -5.70 25.46 -6.58
C MET A 77 -6.55 24.37 -5.89
N VAL A 78 -6.60 24.37 -4.55
CA VAL A 78 -7.41 23.44 -3.74
C VAL A 78 -8.88 23.88 -3.72
N SER A 79 -9.15 25.19 -3.73
CA SER A 79 -10.53 25.71 -3.83
C SER A 79 -11.14 25.44 -5.21
N ASP A 80 -10.34 25.48 -6.27
CA ASP A 80 -10.83 25.24 -7.63
C ASP A 80 -11.22 23.76 -7.85
N ILE A 81 -10.46 22.82 -7.28
CA ILE A 81 -10.80 21.37 -7.31
C ILE A 81 -12.09 21.09 -6.51
N SER A 82 -12.25 21.69 -5.33
CA SER A 82 -13.50 21.57 -4.54
C SER A 82 -14.70 22.20 -5.25
N SER A 83 -14.51 23.28 -6.02
CA SER A 83 -15.59 23.89 -6.80
C SER A 83 -16.04 23.04 -7.99
N LEU A 84 -15.10 22.28 -8.59
CA LEU A 84 -15.38 21.35 -9.70
C LEU A 84 -16.04 20.05 -9.22
N MET A 85 -15.80 19.65 -7.97
CA MET A 85 -16.42 18.48 -7.32
C MET A 85 -17.74 18.81 -6.59
N GLY A 86 -18.13 20.08 -6.52
CA GLY A 86 -19.29 20.56 -5.76
C GLY A 86 -20.67 20.27 -6.37
N SER A 87 -20.75 19.57 -7.51
CA SER A 87 -22.02 19.28 -8.20
C SER A 87 -22.43 17.81 -8.22
N THR A 88 -21.85 16.96 -7.37
CA THR A 88 -22.31 15.57 -7.21
C THR A 88 -23.34 15.47 -6.09
N SER A 89 -24.60 15.26 -6.49
CA SER A 89 -25.76 15.00 -5.63
C SER A 89 -25.57 13.75 -4.76
N SER A 90 -26.34 13.69 -3.67
CA SER A 90 -26.34 12.67 -2.60
C SER A 90 -26.47 11.20 -3.05
N SER A 91 -26.68 10.95 -4.34
CA SER A 91 -26.62 9.64 -4.99
C SER A 91 -25.20 9.07 -5.12
N SER A 92 -24.14 9.90 -5.03
CA SER A 92 -22.74 9.48 -5.14
C SER A 92 -22.17 8.82 -3.87
N LEU A 93 -22.80 9.01 -2.71
CA LEU A 93 -22.41 8.35 -1.46
C LEU A 93 -22.93 6.90 -1.37
N VAL A 94 -23.93 6.55 -2.19
CA VAL A 94 -24.59 5.23 -2.18
C VAL A 94 -23.79 4.19 -2.99
N SER A 95 -22.95 4.62 -3.94
CA SER A 95 -22.14 3.70 -4.76
C SER A 95 -20.82 3.29 -4.10
N PHE A 96 -20.38 3.97 -3.04
CA PHE A 96 -19.28 3.51 -2.17
C PHE A 96 -19.66 2.30 -1.32
N ALA A 97 -20.95 2.18 -0.97
CA ALA A 97 -21.46 1.01 -0.28
C ALA A 97 -21.31 -0.24 -1.16
N ASP A 98 -21.59 -0.18 -2.46
CA ASP A 98 -21.66 -1.42 -3.27
C ASP A 98 -20.30 -2.13 -3.49
N GLN A 99 -19.17 -1.40 -3.47
CA GLN A 99 -17.82 -2.01 -3.41
C GLN A 99 -17.33 -2.26 -1.98
N GLY A 100 -17.79 -1.49 -0.99
CA GLY A 100 -17.48 -1.67 0.43
C GLY A 100 -18.29 -2.76 1.14
N GLN A 101 -19.24 -3.41 0.47
CA GLN A 101 -20.11 -4.45 1.03
C GLN A 101 -19.74 -5.88 0.58
N ASN A 102 -18.73 -6.03 -0.29
CA ASN A 102 -18.16 -7.33 -0.66
C ASN A 102 -16.80 -7.56 0.03
N LEU A 103 -16.41 -8.83 0.15
CA LEU A 103 -15.25 -9.25 0.94
C LEU A 103 -13.93 -8.63 0.44
N ALA A 104 -13.78 -8.47 -0.88
CA ALA A 104 -12.61 -7.85 -1.49
C ALA A 104 -12.44 -6.38 -1.07
N GLY A 105 -13.52 -5.59 -1.12
CA GLY A 105 -13.48 -4.19 -0.70
C GLY A 105 -13.08 -4.02 0.76
N ILE A 106 -13.61 -4.87 1.65
CA ILE A 106 -13.26 -4.87 3.08
C ILE A 106 -11.76 -5.14 3.27
N PHE A 107 -11.21 -6.17 2.61
CA PHE A 107 -9.78 -6.47 2.72
C PHE A 107 -8.89 -5.37 2.17
N PHE A 108 -9.23 -4.76 1.02
CA PHE A 108 -8.46 -3.64 0.49
C PHE A 108 -8.48 -2.43 1.43
N GLN A 109 -9.64 -2.07 1.98
CA GLN A 109 -9.74 -0.97 2.96
C GLN A 109 -8.94 -1.28 4.22
N ALA A 110 -9.09 -2.49 4.77
CA ALA A 110 -8.36 -2.93 5.95
C ALA A 110 -6.84 -2.95 5.71
N SER A 111 -6.40 -3.18 4.47
CA SER A 111 -4.98 -3.23 4.10
C SER A 111 -4.26 -1.87 4.18
N LEU A 112 -5.00 -0.75 4.22
CA LEU A 112 -4.43 0.59 4.29
C LEU A 112 -3.72 0.83 5.62
N LEU A 113 -4.34 0.45 6.75
CA LEU A 113 -3.75 0.65 8.08
C LEU A 113 -2.37 -0.02 8.23
N PRO A 114 -2.18 -1.32 7.93
CA PRO A 114 -0.87 -1.92 7.99
C PRO A 114 0.09 -1.32 6.94
N TYR A 115 -0.40 -0.89 5.78
CA TYR A 115 0.45 -0.20 4.81
C TYR A 115 1.01 1.13 5.34
N LEU A 116 0.19 1.92 6.02
CA LEU A 116 0.64 3.16 6.68
C LEU A 116 1.65 2.84 7.81
N GLY A 117 1.42 1.76 8.56
CA GLY A 117 2.40 1.24 9.53
C GLY A 117 3.73 0.88 8.88
N PHE A 118 3.69 0.17 7.75
CA PHE A 118 4.87 -0.13 6.93
C PHE A 118 5.63 1.13 6.53
N LEU A 119 4.95 2.13 5.94
CA LEU A 119 5.58 3.39 5.55
C LEU A 119 6.21 4.13 6.73
N TYR A 120 5.51 4.16 7.87
CA TYR A 120 5.99 4.78 9.10
C TYR A 120 7.30 4.14 9.57
N PHE A 121 7.30 2.82 9.78
CA PHE A 121 8.49 2.12 10.26
C PHE A 121 9.62 2.11 9.24
N LEU A 122 9.33 1.94 7.95
CA LEU A 122 10.34 1.94 6.89
C LEU A 122 11.03 3.31 6.79
N SER A 123 10.29 4.39 7.03
CA SER A 123 10.78 5.77 7.02
C SER A 123 11.61 6.17 8.23
N PHE A 124 11.79 5.28 9.21
CA PHE A 124 12.67 5.55 10.33
C PHE A 124 14.09 5.81 9.85
N ARG A 125 14.68 6.94 10.29
CA ARG A 125 15.96 7.46 9.78
C ARG A 125 17.12 6.47 9.96
N GLY A 126 17.12 5.68 11.02
CA GLY A 126 18.12 4.63 11.27
C GLY A 126 18.11 3.50 10.23
N ASN A 127 17.02 3.31 9.49
CA ASN A 127 16.94 2.28 8.44
C ASN A 127 17.80 2.59 7.23
N ARG A 128 18.18 3.86 7.04
CA ARG A 128 18.97 4.30 5.87
C ARG A 128 18.26 3.95 4.54
N THR A 129 16.93 3.86 4.56
CA THR A 129 16.10 3.61 3.38
C THR A 129 16.37 4.71 2.34
N PRO A 130 16.70 4.36 1.09
CA PRO A 130 16.97 5.35 0.05
C PRO A 130 15.78 6.27 -0.18
N GLU A 131 16.02 7.58 -0.27
CA GLU A 131 14.95 8.58 -0.33
C GLU A 131 13.99 8.36 -1.53
N LEU A 132 14.54 8.04 -2.70
CA LEU A 132 13.74 7.77 -3.89
C LEU A 132 12.91 6.48 -3.74
N GLY A 133 13.50 5.43 -3.14
CA GLY A 133 12.80 4.17 -2.93
C GLY A 133 11.68 4.31 -1.88
N ASN A 134 11.94 5.05 -0.80
CA ASN A 134 10.92 5.38 0.20
C ASN A 134 9.80 6.25 -0.41
N PHE A 135 10.14 7.20 -1.29
CA PHE A 135 9.14 7.95 -2.04
C PHE A 135 8.32 7.03 -2.96
N GLY A 136 8.93 6.06 -3.63
CA GLY A 136 8.22 5.07 -4.43
C GLY A 136 7.15 4.34 -3.62
N TRP A 137 7.50 3.83 -2.44
CA TRP A 137 6.51 3.25 -1.52
C TRP A 137 5.40 4.24 -1.15
N GLN A 138 5.71 5.50 -0.85
CA GLN A 138 4.68 6.50 -0.56
C GLN A 138 3.80 6.83 -1.78
N PHE A 139 4.38 6.81 -2.98
CA PHE A 139 3.71 7.09 -4.24
C PHE A 139 2.62 6.04 -4.55
N LEU A 140 2.75 4.81 -4.04
CA LEU A 140 1.70 3.79 -4.15
C LEU A 140 0.35 4.27 -3.62
N LEU A 141 0.32 5.17 -2.64
CA LEU A 141 -0.93 5.73 -2.13
C LEU A 141 -1.70 6.48 -3.22
N LEU A 142 -1.02 7.09 -4.20
CA LEU A 142 -1.69 7.74 -5.33
C LEU A 142 -2.32 6.71 -6.28
N PHE A 143 -1.73 5.54 -6.46
CA PHE A 143 -2.37 4.44 -7.17
C PHE A 143 -3.68 4.02 -6.46
N VAL A 144 -3.63 3.80 -5.14
CA VAL A 144 -4.82 3.43 -4.34
C VAL A 144 -5.90 4.53 -4.39
N LEU A 145 -5.50 5.80 -4.27
CA LEU A 145 -6.42 6.93 -4.37
C LEU A 145 -6.99 7.13 -5.79
N SER A 146 -6.31 6.60 -6.81
CA SER A 146 -6.74 6.67 -8.21
C SER A 146 -7.75 5.59 -8.57
N THR A 147 -7.58 4.37 -8.06
CA THR A 147 -8.46 3.24 -8.37
C THR A 147 -9.86 3.40 -7.79
N ILE A 148 -9.99 4.06 -6.63
CA ILE A 148 -11.28 4.35 -5.99
C ILE A 148 -12.21 5.19 -6.90
N PRO A 149 -11.88 6.46 -7.26
CA PRO A 149 -12.75 7.27 -8.11
C PRO A 149 -12.88 6.67 -9.52
N SER A 150 -11.89 5.93 -9.98
CA SER A 150 -11.99 5.20 -11.26
C SER A 150 -13.04 4.11 -11.24
N GLY A 151 -13.10 3.34 -10.16
CA GLY A 151 -14.17 2.37 -9.94
C GLY A 151 -15.55 3.04 -9.90
N LEU A 152 -15.67 4.19 -9.24
CA LEU A 152 -16.91 4.96 -9.18
C LEU A 152 -17.34 5.47 -10.55
N VAL A 153 -16.43 6.11 -11.30
CA VAL A 153 -16.71 6.64 -12.64
C VAL A 153 -17.09 5.49 -13.57
N THR A 154 -16.35 4.38 -13.54
CA THR A 154 -16.64 3.22 -14.37
C THR A 154 -18.03 2.67 -14.08
N LYS A 155 -18.37 2.51 -12.79
CA LYS A 155 -19.68 2.00 -12.39
C LYS A 155 -20.81 2.97 -12.74
N ALA A 156 -20.63 4.26 -12.48
CA ALA A 156 -21.66 5.28 -12.68
C ALA A 156 -21.91 5.60 -14.17
N THR A 157 -20.86 5.62 -14.98
CA THR A 157 -20.93 5.97 -16.40
C THR A 157 -21.21 4.75 -17.28
N TYR A 158 -20.52 3.63 -17.02
CA TYR A 158 -20.54 2.47 -17.93
C TYR A 158 -21.28 1.26 -17.35
N GLY A 159 -21.70 1.29 -16.08
CA GLY A 159 -22.36 0.15 -15.44
C GLY A 159 -21.47 -1.08 -15.19
N SER A 160 -20.16 -0.96 -15.45
CA SER A 160 -19.19 -2.06 -15.39
C SER A 160 -18.26 -1.98 -14.18
N THR A 161 -17.34 -2.93 -14.08
CA THR A 161 -16.24 -2.92 -13.10
C THR A 161 -15.02 -2.20 -13.68
N LEU A 162 -14.16 -1.63 -12.82
CA LEU A 162 -12.90 -1.00 -13.27
C LEU A 162 -12.05 -1.96 -14.10
N ALA A 163 -12.02 -3.25 -13.73
CA ALA A 163 -11.26 -4.28 -14.44
C ALA A 163 -11.69 -4.47 -15.92
N ASP A 164 -12.92 -4.09 -16.27
CA ASP A 164 -13.45 -4.15 -17.64
C ASP A 164 -13.32 -2.82 -18.39
N CYS A 165 -12.80 -1.77 -17.75
CA CYS A 165 -12.64 -0.43 -18.31
C CYS A 165 -11.17 -0.15 -18.67
N ASP A 166 -10.72 -0.68 -19.81
CA ASP A 166 -9.30 -0.83 -20.13
C ASP A 166 -8.50 0.49 -20.04
N TRP A 167 -8.98 1.58 -20.64
CA TRP A 167 -8.26 2.86 -20.61
C TRP A 167 -8.09 3.44 -19.20
N LEU A 168 -9.08 3.25 -18.33
CA LEU A 168 -9.04 3.78 -16.98
C LEU A 168 -8.29 2.85 -16.03
N HIS A 169 -8.47 1.54 -16.22
CA HIS A 169 -7.72 0.48 -15.54
C HIS A 169 -6.23 0.58 -15.83
N GLY A 170 -5.83 0.52 -17.11
CA GLY A 170 -4.45 0.66 -17.53
C GLY A 170 -3.84 2.00 -17.13
N GLY A 171 -4.63 3.08 -17.15
CA GLY A 171 -4.21 4.39 -16.65
C GLY A 171 -3.89 4.39 -15.15
N ALA A 172 -4.71 3.72 -14.33
CA ALA A 172 -4.46 3.60 -12.90
C ALA A 172 -3.26 2.70 -12.62
N GLU A 173 -3.19 1.52 -13.26
CA GLU A 173 -2.10 0.55 -13.11
C GLU A 173 -0.73 1.12 -13.56
N LEU A 174 -0.70 2.11 -14.47
CA LEU A 174 0.55 2.84 -14.80
C LEU A 174 1.20 3.48 -13.57
N LEU A 175 0.40 3.96 -12.61
CA LEU A 175 0.92 4.53 -11.36
C LEU A 175 1.60 3.46 -10.50
N LEU A 176 1.15 2.21 -10.57
CA LEU A 176 1.80 1.08 -9.91
C LEU A 176 3.15 0.75 -10.57
N THR A 177 3.23 0.75 -11.91
CA THR A 177 4.51 0.62 -12.64
C THR A 177 5.48 1.74 -12.23
N ILE A 178 5.03 2.99 -12.19
CA ILE A 178 5.86 4.13 -11.74
C ILE A 178 6.35 3.91 -10.30
N THR A 179 5.47 3.44 -9.40
CA THR A 179 5.83 3.07 -8.01
C THR A 179 7.01 2.10 -8.00
N ASN A 180 6.90 0.99 -8.73
CA ASN A 180 7.91 -0.07 -8.74
C ASN A 180 9.24 0.42 -9.32
N VAL A 181 9.21 1.18 -10.41
CA VAL A 181 10.42 1.79 -11.00
C VAL A 181 11.12 2.72 -10.01
N LEU A 182 10.38 3.55 -9.25
CA LEU A 182 10.96 4.43 -8.23
C LEU A 182 11.62 3.63 -7.10
N ILE A 183 11.00 2.53 -6.66
CA ILE A 183 11.56 1.60 -5.65
C ILE A 183 12.86 0.99 -6.18
N VAL A 184 12.81 0.39 -7.37
CA VAL A 184 13.96 -0.24 -8.03
C VAL A 184 15.13 0.74 -8.16
N LEU A 185 14.89 1.92 -8.76
CA LEU A 185 15.95 2.91 -8.96
C LEU A 185 16.51 3.42 -7.64
N GLY A 186 15.65 3.64 -6.64
CA GLY A 186 16.07 4.11 -5.32
C GLY A 186 17.02 3.15 -4.62
N PHE A 187 16.64 1.87 -4.53
CA PHE A 187 17.47 0.86 -3.90
C PHE A 187 18.68 0.48 -4.74
N SER A 188 18.55 0.38 -6.08
CA SER A 188 19.67 0.04 -6.96
C SER A 188 20.77 1.11 -6.92
N ASN A 189 20.43 2.40 -7.02
CA ASN A 189 21.42 3.47 -6.98
C ASN A 189 22.12 3.54 -5.61
N ALA A 190 21.39 3.30 -4.52
CA ALA A 190 21.96 3.26 -3.18
C ALA A 190 22.92 2.08 -2.98
N SER A 191 22.57 0.90 -3.50
CA SER A 191 23.41 -0.30 -3.40
C SER A 191 24.65 -0.23 -4.29
N THR A 192 24.56 0.37 -5.47
CA THR A 192 25.64 0.36 -6.46
C THR A 192 26.54 1.59 -6.38
N GLY A 193 26.11 2.63 -5.67
CA GLY A 193 26.78 3.94 -5.66
C GLY A 193 26.73 4.67 -7.00
N ALA A 194 25.94 4.18 -7.96
CA ALA A 194 25.81 4.78 -9.27
C ALA A 194 25.11 6.14 -9.19
N ALA A 195 25.61 7.09 -9.97
CA ALA A 195 24.91 8.35 -10.22
C ALA A 195 23.68 8.07 -11.09
N GLY A 196 22.56 7.76 -10.43
CA GLY A 196 21.28 7.56 -11.08
C GLY A 196 20.65 8.85 -11.60
N PRO A 197 19.48 8.75 -12.28
CA PRO A 197 18.74 9.92 -12.71
C PRO A 197 18.36 10.83 -11.52
N ASP A 198 18.20 12.12 -11.79
CA ASP A 198 17.81 13.10 -10.77
C ASP A 198 16.48 12.72 -10.11
N LYS A 199 16.53 12.40 -8.81
CA LYS A 199 15.38 12.02 -7.99
C LYS A 199 14.25 13.04 -8.04
N ASN A 200 14.54 14.34 -8.15
CA ASN A 200 13.50 15.37 -8.19
C ASN A 200 12.75 15.35 -9.53
N LYS A 201 13.46 15.10 -10.63
CA LYS A 201 12.86 14.93 -11.95
C LYS A 201 11.98 13.68 -12.01
N LEU A 202 12.43 12.58 -11.40
CA LEU A 202 11.63 11.35 -11.31
C LEU A 202 10.35 11.53 -10.47
N LYS A 203 10.44 12.22 -9.33
CA LYS A 203 9.26 12.60 -8.51
C LYS A 203 8.29 13.47 -9.31
N LEU A 204 8.80 14.48 -10.01
CA LEU A 204 8.00 15.37 -10.84
C LEU A 204 7.32 14.60 -11.98
N PHE A 205 8.02 13.67 -12.63
CA PHE A 205 7.43 12.79 -13.64
C PHE A 205 6.27 11.98 -13.07
N GLY A 206 6.45 11.36 -11.88
CA GLY A 206 5.38 10.62 -11.22
C GLY A 206 4.15 11.48 -10.94
N PHE A 207 4.33 12.68 -10.38
CA PHE A 207 3.21 13.61 -10.18
C PHE A 207 2.59 14.10 -11.49
N GLY A 208 3.39 14.29 -12.53
CA GLY A 208 2.90 14.63 -13.87
C GLY A 208 2.02 13.54 -14.46
N ALA A 209 2.43 12.27 -14.33
CA ALA A 209 1.64 11.11 -14.75
C ALA A 209 0.33 11.01 -13.96
N PHE A 210 0.37 11.20 -12.64
CA PHE A 210 -0.83 11.26 -11.80
C PHE A 210 -1.76 12.40 -12.22
N GLY A 211 -1.23 13.60 -12.47
CA GLY A 211 -2.02 14.74 -12.95
C GLY A 211 -2.67 14.46 -14.31
N ALA A 212 -1.94 13.88 -15.26
CA ALA A 212 -2.47 13.48 -16.55
C ALA A 212 -3.58 12.42 -16.41
N PHE A 213 -3.40 11.45 -15.52
CA PHE A 213 -4.42 10.47 -15.19
C PHE A 213 -5.68 11.12 -14.61
N CYS A 214 -5.56 12.04 -13.65
CA CYS A 214 -6.72 12.75 -13.09
C CYS A 214 -7.49 13.53 -14.16
N VAL A 215 -6.79 14.16 -15.11
CA VAL A 215 -7.42 14.85 -16.24
C VAL A 215 -8.16 13.85 -17.14
N ALA A 216 -7.53 12.70 -17.45
CA ALA A 216 -8.17 11.65 -18.24
C ALA A 216 -9.42 11.08 -17.54
N LEU A 217 -9.36 10.82 -16.23
CA LEU A 217 -10.49 10.37 -15.42
C LEU A 217 -11.64 11.38 -15.44
N ALA A 218 -11.35 12.68 -15.30
CA ALA A 218 -12.36 13.73 -15.23
C ALA A 218 -13.02 14.03 -16.60
N LEU A 219 -12.24 14.01 -17.68
CA LEU A 219 -12.70 14.43 -19.00
C LEU A 219 -13.07 13.26 -19.91
N GLY A 220 -12.45 12.09 -19.71
CA GLY A 220 -12.56 10.91 -20.58
C GLY A 220 -13.99 10.55 -20.99
N PRO A 221 -14.92 10.36 -20.03
CA PRO A 221 -16.32 10.08 -20.34
C PRO A 221 -17.01 11.11 -21.24
N ASN A 222 -16.59 12.37 -21.16
CA ASN A 222 -17.19 13.49 -21.91
C ASN A 222 -16.55 13.71 -23.29
N ILE A 223 -15.42 13.07 -23.59
CA ILE A 223 -14.68 13.24 -24.84
C ILE A 223 -14.65 11.98 -25.71
N GLY A 224 -15.56 11.03 -25.44
CA GLY A 224 -15.77 9.86 -26.28
C GLY A 224 -15.03 8.59 -25.88
N PHE A 225 -14.43 8.53 -24.67
CA PHE A 225 -13.97 7.25 -24.13
C PHE A 225 -15.18 6.40 -23.70
N GLU A 226 -15.25 5.20 -24.25
CA GLU A 226 -16.23 4.17 -23.90
C GLU A 226 -15.65 3.18 -22.89
N ASN A 227 -16.49 2.29 -22.35
CA ASN A 227 -16.09 1.28 -21.38
C ASN A 227 -14.86 0.48 -21.87
N HIS A 228 -14.92 -0.06 -23.09
CA HIS A 228 -13.86 -0.90 -23.65
C HIS A 228 -12.90 -0.13 -24.56
N SER A 229 -12.84 1.19 -24.43
CA SER A 229 -11.81 1.97 -25.12
C SER A 229 -10.43 1.52 -24.67
N ALA A 230 -9.58 1.18 -25.64
CA ALA A 230 -8.25 0.65 -25.38
C ALA A 230 -7.34 1.69 -24.72
N PHE A 231 -6.59 1.28 -23.71
CA PHE A 231 -5.59 2.14 -23.08
C PHE A 231 -4.55 2.60 -24.09
N LEU A 232 -4.19 3.89 -24.05
CA LEU A 232 -3.31 4.54 -25.03
C LEU A 232 -3.72 4.27 -26.49
N PHE A 233 -5.03 4.23 -26.75
CA PHE A 233 -5.61 3.94 -28.07
C PHE A 233 -5.19 2.58 -28.64
N GLY A 234 -4.83 1.63 -27.77
CA GLY A 234 -4.39 0.30 -28.18
C GLY A 234 -3.03 0.30 -28.88
N LEU A 235 -2.13 1.20 -28.49
CA LEU A 235 -0.77 1.25 -29.05
C LEU A 235 -0.10 -0.13 -29.01
N GLY A 236 0.21 -0.68 -30.18
CA GLY A 236 0.81 -2.02 -30.31
C GLY A 236 -0.20 -3.16 -30.43
N ASN A 237 -1.51 -2.92 -30.37
CA ASN A 237 -2.48 -3.93 -30.77
C ASN A 237 -2.33 -4.23 -32.26
N LEU A 238 -2.34 -5.51 -32.61
CA LEU A 238 -2.54 -5.97 -33.99
C LEU A 238 -3.94 -5.57 -34.48
N PRO A 239 -4.09 -5.18 -35.74
CA PRO A 239 -5.41 -5.06 -36.36
C PRO A 239 -6.17 -6.38 -36.23
N SER A 240 -7.48 -6.32 -35.99
CA SER A 240 -8.30 -7.51 -35.73
C SER A 240 -8.20 -8.55 -36.86
N GLU A 241 -8.15 -8.11 -38.12
CA GLU A 241 -7.95 -8.99 -39.28
C GLU A 241 -6.60 -9.72 -39.23
N THR A 242 -5.53 -9.02 -38.83
CA THR A 242 -4.20 -9.61 -38.67
C THR A 242 -4.19 -10.60 -37.51
N ALA A 243 -4.78 -10.24 -36.37
CA ALA A 243 -4.86 -11.13 -35.21
C ALA A 243 -5.63 -12.42 -35.53
N MET A 244 -6.78 -12.32 -36.20
CA MET A 244 -7.58 -13.48 -36.62
C MET A 244 -6.91 -14.32 -37.72
N SER A 245 -5.96 -13.75 -38.48
CA SER A 245 -5.22 -14.49 -39.51
C SER A 245 -4.07 -15.34 -38.96
N LEU A 246 -3.75 -15.21 -37.66
CA LEU A 246 -2.69 -15.99 -37.04
C LEU A 246 -3.07 -17.49 -37.01
N PRO A 247 -2.14 -18.41 -37.39
CA PRO A 247 -2.49 -19.80 -37.67
C PRO A 247 -2.90 -20.62 -36.43
N TRP A 248 -2.65 -20.12 -35.23
CA TRP A 248 -3.03 -20.76 -33.96
C TRP A 248 -4.30 -20.17 -33.36
N VAL A 249 -4.84 -19.06 -33.87
CA VAL A 249 -6.01 -18.40 -33.29
C VAL A 249 -7.26 -19.20 -33.64
N THR A 250 -7.96 -19.69 -32.61
CA THR A 250 -9.18 -20.48 -32.75
C THR A 250 -10.40 -19.77 -32.18
N HIS A 251 -10.20 -18.75 -31.35
CA HIS A 251 -11.24 -17.98 -30.68
C HIS A 251 -11.19 -16.51 -31.07
N SER A 252 -12.35 -15.87 -31.15
CA SER A 252 -12.45 -14.41 -31.28
C SER A 252 -12.07 -13.74 -29.96
N GLU A 253 -11.32 -12.63 -30.04
CA GLU A 253 -10.97 -11.84 -28.87
C GLU A 253 -12.24 -11.30 -28.15
N PRO A 254 -12.40 -11.56 -26.84
CA PRO A 254 -13.52 -11.03 -26.06
C PRO A 254 -13.50 -9.51 -25.96
N ILE A 255 -14.68 -8.91 -25.81
CA ILE A 255 -14.85 -7.45 -25.74
C ILE A 255 -14.11 -6.81 -24.55
N ASN A 256 -13.91 -7.56 -23.47
CA ASN A 256 -13.21 -7.11 -22.28
C ASN A 256 -11.74 -7.58 -22.22
N ALA A 257 -11.18 -8.04 -23.35
CA ALA A 257 -9.75 -8.29 -23.46
C ALA A 257 -8.95 -6.99 -23.28
N LEU A 258 -7.89 -7.06 -22.46
CA LEU A 258 -7.02 -5.92 -22.21
C LEU A 258 -6.18 -5.57 -23.44
N SER A 259 -5.93 -4.28 -23.65
CA SER A 259 -5.00 -3.86 -24.72
C SER A 259 -3.54 -4.23 -24.41
N ILE A 260 -2.69 -4.24 -25.43
CA ILE A 260 -1.23 -4.46 -25.27
C ILE A 260 -0.62 -3.51 -24.25
N PRO A 261 -0.92 -2.20 -24.24
CA PRO A 261 -0.42 -1.29 -23.20
C PRO A 261 -0.81 -1.71 -21.78
N THR A 262 -2.03 -2.18 -21.57
CA THR A 262 -2.48 -2.62 -20.25
C THR A 262 -1.81 -3.94 -19.84
N TRP A 263 -1.72 -4.92 -20.75
CA TRP A 263 -0.94 -6.14 -20.49
C TRP A 263 0.53 -5.84 -20.19
N ALA A 264 1.13 -4.88 -20.91
CA ALA A 264 2.49 -4.44 -20.67
C ALA A 264 2.66 -3.88 -19.27
N ILE A 265 1.73 -3.06 -18.78
CA ILE A 265 1.76 -2.53 -17.42
C ILE A 265 1.65 -3.63 -16.37
N HIS A 266 0.77 -4.63 -16.57
CA HIS A 266 0.64 -5.78 -15.67
C HIS A 266 1.96 -6.57 -15.58
N PHE A 267 2.51 -6.98 -16.72
CA PHE A 267 3.76 -7.75 -16.74
C PHE A 267 4.95 -6.93 -16.25
N SER A 268 5.07 -5.66 -16.65
CA SER A 268 6.14 -4.79 -16.15
C SER A 268 6.09 -4.68 -14.65
N SER A 269 4.90 -4.42 -14.08
CA SER A 269 4.73 -4.29 -12.63
C SER A 269 5.13 -5.56 -11.89
N VAL A 270 4.78 -6.75 -12.40
CA VAL A 270 5.21 -8.04 -11.81
C VAL A 270 6.74 -8.20 -11.86
N TYR A 271 7.36 -7.92 -13.01
CA TYR A 271 8.81 -8.08 -13.17
C TYR A 271 9.61 -7.06 -12.36
N GLU A 272 9.20 -5.79 -12.36
CA GLU A 272 9.82 -4.74 -11.57
C GLU A 272 9.71 -5.02 -10.07
N PHE A 273 8.58 -5.56 -9.63
CA PHE A 273 8.40 -5.94 -8.23
C PHE A 273 9.31 -7.11 -7.84
N LEU A 274 9.46 -8.13 -8.69
CA LEU A 274 10.44 -9.22 -8.48
C LEU A 274 11.87 -8.69 -8.45
N PHE A 275 12.19 -7.72 -9.30
CA PHE A 275 13.50 -7.09 -9.30
C PHE A 275 13.73 -6.26 -8.02
N ALA A 276 12.71 -5.53 -7.55
CA ALA A 276 12.75 -4.83 -6.27
C ALA A 276 12.97 -5.81 -5.09
N MET A 277 12.26 -6.95 -5.07
CA MET A 277 12.48 -8.03 -4.09
C MET A 277 13.94 -8.50 -4.10
N GLY A 278 14.52 -8.72 -5.28
CA GLY A 278 15.92 -9.14 -5.44
C GLY A 278 16.93 -8.12 -4.92
N ILE A 279 16.71 -6.82 -5.21
CA ILE A 279 17.58 -5.74 -4.72
C ILE A 279 17.44 -5.60 -3.20
N ILE A 280 16.22 -5.61 -2.66
CA ILE A 280 15.95 -5.47 -1.24
C ILE A 280 16.55 -6.64 -0.45
N TRP A 281 16.50 -7.86 -0.99
CA TRP A 281 17.23 -8.99 -0.42
C TRP A 281 18.72 -8.68 -0.24
N ASN A 282 19.36 -8.18 -1.30
CA ASN A 282 20.79 -7.84 -1.29
C ASN A 282 21.08 -6.58 -0.46
N PHE A 283 20.07 -5.74 -0.23
CA PHE A 283 20.20 -4.54 0.60
C PHE A 283 20.50 -4.87 2.07
N ALA A 284 20.23 -6.12 2.48
CA ALA A 284 20.71 -6.65 3.75
C ALA A 284 22.24 -6.56 3.89
N GLU A 285 22.98 -6.91 2.84
CA GLU A 285 24.45 -6.86 2.85
C GLU A 285 24.94 -5.41 2.78
N VAL A 286 24.27 -4.58 1.97
CA VAL A 286 24.57 -3.14 1.81
C VAL A 286 24.46 -2.36 3.13
N THR A 287 23.51 -2.76 3.98
CA THR A 287 23.25 -2.15 5.29
C THR A 287 23.85 -2.92 6.46
N ASN A 288 24.44 -4.10 6.23
CA ASN A 288 24.82 -5.07 7.24
C ASN A 288 23.67 -5.38 8.24
N ASN A 289 22.47 -5.61 7.70
CA ASN A 289 21.28 -5.90 8.46
C ASN A 289 20.42 -6.98 7.79
N PRO A 290 20.48 -8.26 8.24
CA PRO A 290 19.79 -9.37 7.60
C PRO A 290 18.26 -9.27 7.65
N LYS A 291 17.69 -8.36 8.46
CA LYS A 291 16.24 -8.17 8.58
C LYS A 291 15.61 -7.65 7.27
N TRP A 292 16.39 -7.06 6.37
CA TRP A 292 15.94 -6.69 5.01
C TRP A 292 15.54 -7.91 4.15
N LYS A 293 16.17 -9.08 4.35
CA LYS A 293 15.71 -10.34 3.72
C LYS A 293 14.30 -10.70 4.19
N GLY A 294 13.96 -10.38 5.46
CA GLY A 294 12.61 -10.52 6.01
C GLY A 294 11.57 -9.61 5.33
N LEU A 295 11.97 -8.41 4.88
CA LEU A 295 11.08 -7.54 4.09
C LEU A 295 10.75 -8.17 2.73
N THR A 296 11.73 -8.82 2.09
CA THR A 296 11.53 -9.54 0.83
C THR A 296 10.50 -10.66 0.99
N TRP A 297 10.53 -11.41 2.10
CA TRP A 297 9.48 -12.39 2.41
C TRP A 297 8.11 -11.76 2.63
N GLY A 298 8.06 -10.60 3.29
CA GLY A 298 6.80 -9.87 3.47
C GLY A 298 6.21 -9.36 2.15
N MET A 299 7.04 -9.13 1.13
CA MET A 299 6.59 -8.74 -0.21
C MET A 299 5.98 -9.92 -1.00
N LEU A 300 6.24 -11.18 -0.62
CA LEU A 300 5.80 -12.34 -1.41
C LEU A 300 4.28 -12.46 -1.57
N PRO A 301 3.42 -12.23 -0.54
CA PRO A 301 1.98 -12.18 -0.75
C PRO A 301 1.53 -11.03 -1.66
N LEU A 302 2.23 -9.89 -1.64
CA LEU A 302 1.93 -8.78 -2.58
C LEU A 302 2.23 -9.18 -4.02
N HIS A 303 3.31 -9.93 -4.26
CA HIS A 303 3.58 -10.54 -5.56
C HIS A 303 2.45 -11.50 -5.97
N ALA A 304 2.02 -12.38 -5.06
CA ALA A 304 0.90 -13.30 -5.31
C ALA A 304 -0.41 -12.57 -5.61
N SER A 305 -0.65 -11.42 -4.96
CA SER A 305 -1.78 -10.53 -5.25
C SER A 305 -1.76 -10.03 -6.70
N GLY A 306 -0.61 -9.55 -7.19
CA GLY A 306 -0.46 -9.15 -8.60
C GLY A 306 -0.70 -10.31 -9.59
N ILE A 307 -0.25 -11.53 -9.25
CA ILE A 307 -0.53 -12.72 -10.06
C ILE A 307 -2.03 -13.05 -10.07
N ALA A 308 -2.75 -12.90 -8.95
CA ALA A 308 -4.20 -13.09 -8.90
C ALA A 308 -4.95 -12.12 -9.82
N ALA A 309 -4.54 -10.84 -9.85
CA ALA A 309 -5.07 -9.85 -10.78
C ALA A 309 -4.84 -10.24 -12.25
N CYS A 310 -3.60 -10.59 -12.61
CA CYS A 310 -3.26 -11.04 -13.97
C CYS A 310 -4.04 -12.29 -14.37
N THR A 311 -4.23 -13.23 -13.43
CA THR A 311 -4.98 -14.47 -13.67
C THR A 311 -6.45 -14.17 -13.92
N TYR A 312 -7.05 -13.23 -13.18
CA TYR A 312 -8.44 -12.83 -13.42
C TYR A 312 -8.64 -12.22 -14.81
N HIS A 313 -7.69 -11.39 -15.27
CA HIS A 313 -7.70 -10.84 -16.63
C HIS A 313 -7.45 -11.87 -17.72
N PHE A 314 -6.61 -12.87 -17.46
CA PHE A 314 -6.39 -14.00 -18.37
C PHE A 314 -7.68 -14.81 -18.62
N PHE A 315 -8.58 -14.88 -17.64
CA PHE A 315 -9.93 -15.45 -17.81
C PHE A 315 -10.98 -14.40 -18.19
N TYR A 316 -10.56 -13.29 -18.79
CA TYR A 316 -11.45 -12.21 -19.23
C TYR A 316 -12.46 -11.78 -18.17
N ASN A 317 -11.99 -11.59 -16.94
CA ASN A 317 -12.77 -11.11 -15.81
C ASN A 317 -14.06 -11.93 -15.54
N ASP A 318 -14.06 -13.23 -15.83
CA ASP A 318 -15.26 -14.06 -15.68
C ASP A 318 -15.81 -14.02 -14.24
N LYS A 319 -17.11 -13.75 -14.12
CA LYS A 319 -17.76 -13.55 -12.81
C LYS A 319 -17.77 -14.81 -11.93
N SER A 320 -17.61 -16.00 -12.50
CA SER A 320 -17.50 -17.24 -11.73
C SER A 320 -16.14 -17.38 -11.01
N LEU A 321 -15.13 -16.59 -11.42
CA LEU A 321 -13.80 -16.56 -10.83
C LEU A 321 -13.56 -15.33 -9.95
N GLN A 322 -14.62 -14.65 -9.48
CA GLN A 322 -14.51 -13.47 -8.60
C GLN A 322 -13.71 -13.73 -7.31
N PHE A 323 -13.61 -14.98 -6.86
CA PHE A 323 -12.74 -15.35 -5.75
C PHE A 323 -11.26 -14.97 -5.98
N LEU A 324 -10.82 -14.77 -7.24
CA LEU A 324 -9.49 -14.27 -7.56
C LEU A 324 -9.30 -12.81 -7.11
N VAL A 325 -10.32 -11.98 -7.24
CA VAL A 325 -10.31 -10.59 -6.76
C VAL A 325 -10.32 -10.55 -5.24
N GLU A 326 -11.09 -11.44 -4.60
CA GLU A 326 -11.06 -11.61 -3.14
C GLU A 326 -9.71 -12.12 -2.65
N SER A 327 -9.09 -13.06 -3.37
CA SER A 327 -7.76 -13.58 -3.09
C SER A 327 -6.70 -12.49 -3.24
N GLN A 328 -6.77 -11.68 -4.30
CA GLN A 328 -5.93 -10.50 -4.50
C GLN A 328 -6.03 -9.54 -3.29
N ALA A 329 -7.25 -9.22 -2.86
CA ALA A 329 -7.48 -8.33 -1.73
C ALA A 329 -6.93 -8.90 -0.41
N PHE A 330 -7.19 -10.17 -0.13
CA PHE A 330 -6.68 -10.88 1.04
C PHE A 330 -5.14 -10.92 1.06
N LEU A 331 -4.52 -11.28 -0.07
CA LEU A 331 -3.07 -11.32 -0.21
C LEU A 331 -2.44 -9.94 -0.09
N THR A 332 -3.14 -8.88 -0.50
CA THR A 332 -2.73 -7.49 -0.29
C THR A 332 -2.73 -7.13 1.19
N LEU A 333 -3.81 -7.43 1.91
CA LEU A 333 -3.88 -7.24 3.35
C LEU A 333 -2.78 -8.01 4.09
N LEU A 334 -2.64 -9.30 3.79
CA LEU A 334 -1.60 -10.15 4.38
C LEU A 334 -0.19 -9.61 4.08
N GLY A 335 0.08 -9.26 2.82
CA GLY A 335 1.34 -8.69 2.40
C GLY A 335 1.65 -7.39 3.12
N ASN A 336 0.70 -6.46 3.19
CA ASN A 336 0.84 -5.19 3.91
C ASN A 336 1.14 -5.40 5.40
N LEU A 337 0.49 -6.37 6.04
CA LEU A 337 0.78 -6.76 7.42
C LEU A 337 2.21 -7.29 7.57
N LEU A 338 2.65 -8.18 6.68
CA LEU A 338 3.98 -8.77 6.76
C LEU A 338 5.09 -7.75 6.49
N VAL A 339 4.93 -6.86 5.49
CA VAL A 339 5.92 -5.79 5.25
C VAL A 339 5.94 -4.78 6.40
N ALA A 340 4.80 -4.52 7.07
CA ALA A 340 4.75 -3.67 8.26
C ALA A 340 5.54 -4.27 9.42
N ILE A 341 5.34 -5.57 9.70
CA ILE A 341 6.11 -6.30 10.71
C ILE A 341 7.60 -6.31 10.35
N ALA A 342 7.94 -6.53 9.08
CA ALA A 342 9.33 -6.53 8.63
C ALA A 342 9.98 -5.14 8.80
N ALA A 343 9.29 -4.07 8.40
CA ALA A 343 9.77 -2.70 8.57
C ALA A 343 9.91 -2.33 10.05
N TYR A 344 8.99 -2.77 10.92
CA TYR A 344 9.13 -2.62 12.38
C TYR A 344 10.39 -3.34 12.88
N ARG A 345 10.64 -4.59 12.47
CA ARG A 345 11.83 -5.36 12.86
C ARG A 345 13.12 -4.65 12.44
N ILE A 346 13.14 -4.07 11.23
CA ILE A 346 14.26 -3.26 10.73
C ILE A 346 14.41 -1.99 11.59
N ALA A 347 13.34 -1.23 11.80
CA ALA A 347 13.34 0.00 12.60
C ALA A 347 13.84 -0.25 14.04
N ALA A 348 13.28 -1.24 14.72
CA ALA A 348 13.67 -1.61 16.08
C ALA A 348 15.14 -2.02 16.16
N SER A 349 15.66 -2.71 15.13
CA SER A 349 17.08 -3.08 15.06
C SER A 349 18.03 -1.90 14.90
N ASN A 350 17.52 -0.80 14.35
CA ASN A 350 18.28 0.42 14.11
C ASN A 350 18.02 1.48 15.20
N GLY A 351 17.40 1.10 16.32
CA GLY A 351 17.24 1.96 17.50
C GLY A 351 15.87 2.62 17.65
N TRP A 352 14.86 2.25 16.85
CA TRP A 352 13.49 2.71 17.04
C TRP A 352 12.90 2.20 18.37
N THR A 353 12.23 3.06 19.13
CA THR A 353 11.43 2.71 20.31
C THR A 353 10.14 3.52 20.38
N LEU A 354 9.29 3.22 21.36
CA LEU A 354 8.05 3.94 21.64
C LEU A 354 8.25 5.46 21.84
N GLU A 355 9.43 5.91 22.28
CA GLU A 355 9.78 7.33 22.38
C GLU A 355 9.65 8.07 21.03
N GLU A 356 9.85 7.39 19.90
CA GLU A 356 9.70 7.99 18.56
C GLU A 356 8.24 8.27 18.20
N LEU A 357 7.26 7.75 18.95
CA LEU A 357 5.84 8.12 18.81
C LEU A 357 5.50 9.45 19.49
N ASN A 358 6.40 10.00 20.32
CA ASN A 358 6.16 11.23 21.02
C ASN A 358 6.06 12.41 20.02
N PRO A 359 4.92 13.12 19.94
CA PRO A 359 4.76 14.27 19.05
C PRO A 359 5.66 15.46 19.45
N PHE A 360 6.20 15.44 20.67
CA PHE A 360 7.15 16.41 21.20
C PHE A 360 8.49 15.70 21.51
N PRO A 361 9.26 15.32 20.48
CA PRO A 361 10.51 14.60 20.70
C PRO A 361 11.45 15.44 21.59
N PRO A 362 12.21 14.81 22.50
CA PRO A 362 13.29 15.50 23.19
C PRO A 362 14.23 16.13 22.16
N SER A 363 14.90 17.23 22.53
CA SER A 363 15.71 18.05 21.61
C SER A 363 16.50 17.23 20.58
N SER A 364 16.67 17.74 19.35
CA SER A 364 17.46 17.09 18.29
C SER A 364 18.93 16.86 18.65
N THR A 365 19.34 17.28 19.85
CA THR A 365 20.66 17.10 20.46
C THR A 365 20.65 16.04 21.57
N SER A 366 19.57 15.26 21.74
CA SER A 366 19.60 14.12 22.65
C SER A 366 20.69 13.13 22.22
N ALA A 367 21.46 12.60 23.17
CA ALA A 367 22.58 11.70 22.88
C ALA A 367 22.15 10.50 22.03
N ARG A 368 20.95 9.99 22.28
CA ARG A 368 20.32 8.91 21.51
C ARG A 368 19.98 9.33 20.08
N GLY A 369 19.36 10.50 19.89
CA GLY A 369 19.02 11.03 18.58
C GLY A 369 20.27 11.22 17.72
N LEU A 370 21.33 11.80 18.31
CA LEU A 370 22.63 11.98 17.68
C LEU A 370 23.26 10.64 17.29
N ALA A 371 23.23 9.62 18.16
CA ALA A 371 23.76 8.30 17.84
C ALA A 371 23.04 7.63 16.65
N ILE A 372 21.72 7.78 16.56
CA ILE A 372 20.93 7.29 15.42
C ILE A 372 21.33 8.04 14.14
N ASP A 373 21.48 9.37 14.22
CA ASP A 373 21.82 10.20 13.06
C ASP A 373 23.26 9.95 12.58
N GLU A 374 24.20 9.73 13.50
CA GLU A 374 25.58 9.34 13.20
C GLU A 374 25.64 7.96 12.53
N ALA A 375 24.93 6.97 13.07
CA ALA A 375 24.84 5.64 12.46
C ALA A 375 24.18 5.69 11.07
N ALA A 376 23.16 6.54 10.90
CA ALA A 376 22.49 6.74 9.60
C ALA A 376 23.37 7.47 8.57
N ALA A 377 24.31 8.31 9.03
CA ALA A 377 25.22 9.07 8.17
C ALA A 377 26.40 8.24 7.62
N VAL A 378 26.65 7.05 8.18
CA VAL A 378 27.66 6.12 7.66
C VAL A 378 27.32 5.81 6.19
N PRO A 379 28.30 5.85 5.25
CA PRO A 379 28.06 5.44 3.87
C PRO A 379 27.64 3.97 3.75
N LEU A 380 26.78 3.66 2.77
CA LEU A 380 26.35 2.29 2.49
C LEU A 380 27.51 1.50 1.85
N ALA A 381 27.55 0.19 2.11
CA ALA A 381 28.48 -0.68 1.40
C ALA A 381 28.06 -0.80 -0.07
N ILE A 382 29.02 -0.82 -0.99
CA ILE A 382 28.73 -0.88 -2.42
C ILE A 382 28.73 -2.33 -2.90
N SER A 383 27.63 -2.73 -3.54
CA SER A 383 27.48 -3.99 -4.26
C SER A 383 27.39 -3.68 -5.77
N PRO A 384 28.39 -4.09 -6.57
CA PRO A 384 28.41 -3.77 -8.00
C PRO A 384 27.25 -4.44 -8.73
N ALA A 385 26.61 -3.69 -9.63
CA ALA A 385 25.56 -4.25 -10.48
C ALA A 385 26.13 -5.31 -11.42
N LYS A 386 25.39 -6.42 -11.58
CA LYS A 386 25.75 -7.48 -12.53
C LYS A 386 25.60 -7.04 -13.99
N ASP A 387 24.56 -6.25 -14.27
CA ASP A 387 24.25 -5.70 -15.60
C ASP A 387 24.27 -4.16 -15.55
N SER A 388 24.53 -3.52 -16.69
CA SER A 388 24.33 -2.07 -16.80
C SER A 388 22.83 -1.71 -16.79
N GLY A 389 22.49 -0.51 -16.33
CA GLY A 389 21.09 -0.06 -16.26
C GLY A 389 20.37 -0.08 -17.62
N ALA A 390 21.09 0.21 -18.72
CA ALA A 390 20.53 0.16 -20.07
C ALA A 390 20.21 -1.27 -20.52
N VAL A 391 21.10 -2.23 -20.23
CA VAL A 391 20.87 -3.66 -20.56
C VAL A 391 19.69 -4.19 -19.76
N LEU A 392 19.59 -3.84 -18.48
CA LEU A 392 18.47 -4.25 -17.65
C LEU A 392 17.14 -3.65 -18.15
N ALA A 393 17.12 -2.36 -18.48
CA ALA A 393 15.94 -1.71 -19.04
C ALA A 393 15.52 -2.34 -20.38
N ALA A 394 16.47 -2.64 -21.26
CA ALA A 394 16.19 -3.33 -22.53
C ALA A 394 15.63 -4.74 -22.32
N LYS A 395 16.20 -5.51 -21.38
CA LYS A 395 15.68 -6.83 -21.00
C LYS A 395 14.25 -6.74 -20.47
N LEU A 396 13.97 -5.77 -19.59
CA LEU A 396 12.66 -5.57 -19.00
C LEU A 396 11.63 -5.19 -20.08
N VAL A 397 11.93 -4.19 -20.91
CA VAL A 397 11.05 -3.76 -22.02
C VAL A 397 10.80 -4.91 -23.00
N GLY A 398 11.86 -5.62 -23.40
CA GLY A 398 11.76 -6.75 -24.32
C GLY A 398 10.93 -7.90 -23.75
N LEU A 399 11.14 -8.26 -22.48
CA LEU A 399 10.39 -9.31 -21.79
C LEU A 399 8.92 -8.91 -21.61
N THR A 400 8.66 -7.69 -21.13
CA THR A 400 7.30 -7.16 -20.98
C THR A 400 6.55 -7.15 -22.30
N ALA A 401 7.17 -6.66 -23.38
CA ALA A 401 6.55 -6.66 -24.70
C ALA A 401 6.28 -8.09 -25.19
N ALA A 402 7.27 -8.98 -25.13
CA ALA A 402 7.11 -10.37 -25.56
C ALA A 402 5.97 -11.07 -24.81
N THR A 403 5.97 -11.01 -23.47
CA THR A 403 4.93 -11.68 -22.66
C THR A 403 3.54 -11.08 -22.92
N SER A 404 3.44 -9.76 -23.12
CA SER A 404 2.14 -9.11 -23.41
C SER A 404 1.52 -9.61 -24.71
N TYR A 405 2.32 -9.75 -25.77
CA TYR A 405 1.85 -10.30 -27.05
C TYR A 405 1.56 -11.81 -26.96
N ILE A 406 2.42 -12.56 -26.26
CA ILE A 406 2.24 -14.00 -26.05
C ILE A 406 0.92 -14.26 -25.32
N VAL A 407 0.60 -13.49 -24.28
CA VAL A 407 -0.66 -13.68 -23.55
C VAL A 407 -1.82 -13.22 -24.40
N LYS A 408 -1.89 -11.94 -24.80
CA LYS A 408 -3.03 -11.39 -25.54
C LYS A 408 -3.41 -12.18 -26.80
N TYR A 409 -2.43 -12.64 -27.58
CA TYR A 409 -2.70 -13.33 -28.86
C TYR A 409 -2.46 -14.83 -28.83
N GLY A 410 -1.67 -15.35 -27.88
CA GLY A 410 -1.49 -16.79 -27.70
C GLY A 410 -2.66 -17.41 -26.95
N GLU A 411 -3.28 -16.69 -26.02
CA GLU A 411 -4.44 -17.18 -25.26
C GLU A 411 -5.65 -17.46 -26.15
N LEU A 412 -5.77 -16.75 -27.30
CA LEU A 412 -6.80 -16.99 -28.31
C LEU A 412 -6.70 -18.35 -29.03
N GLY A 413 -5.57 -19.06 -28.87
CA GLY A 413 -5.35 -20.39 -29.45
C GLY A 413 -5.56 -21.56 -28.48
N ILE A 414 -6.02 -21.29 -27.26
CA ILE A 414 -6.25 -22.31 -26.24
C ILE A 414 -7.64 -22.12 -25.60
N ASP A 415 -8.28 -23.21 -25.18
CA ASP A 415 -9.65 -23.16 -24.62
C ASP A 415 -9.68 -22.69 -23.15
N ILE A 416 -8.54 -22.71 -22.47
CA ILE A 416 -8.44 -22.46 -21.02
C ILE A 416 -9.02 -21.08 -20.64
N PRO A 417 -8.60 -19.95 -21.23
CA PRO A 417 -9.16 -18.62 -20.94
C PRO A 417 -10.68 -18.51 -21.09
N PHE A 418 -11.26 -19.28 -22.02
CA PHE A 418 -12.67 -19.19 -22.41
C PHE A 418 -13.57 -20.12 -21.60
N THR A 419 -12.99 -20.98 -20.76
CA THR A 419 -13.71 -21.91 -19.91
C THR A 419 -13.27 -21.72 -18.45
N PRO A 420 -14.10 -21.10 -17.60
CA PRO A 420 -13.73 -20.81 -16.22
C PRO A 420 -13.27 -22.06 -15.48
N ASN A 421 -12.03 -22.04 -15.00
CA ASN A 421 -11.41 -23.18 -14.35
C ASN A 421 -10.75 -22.76 -13.02
N PRO A 422 -11.47 -22.86 -11.90
CA PRO A 422 -10.94 -22.47 -10.59
C PRO A 422 -9.65 -23.22 -10.21
N ALA A 423 -9.51 -24.49 -10.61
CA ALA A 423 -8.33 -25.29 -10.28
C ALA A 423 -7.07 -24.78 -11.00
N ILE A 424 -7.18 -24.46 -12.29
CA ILE A 424 -6.08 -23.84 -13.06
C ILE A 424 -5.76 -22.46 -12.50
N ALA A 425 -6.78 -21.65 -12.22
CA ALA A 425 -6.59 -20.32 -11.67
C ALA A 425 -5.85 -20.34 -10.33
N ILE A 426 -6.25 -21.23 -9.40
CA ILE A 426 -5.54 -21.45 -8.13
C ILE A 426 -4.10 -21.94 -8.36
N ALA A 427 -3.90 -22.85 -9.33
CA ALA A 427 -2.56 -23.34 -9.64
C ALA A 427 -1.62 -22.24 -10.15
N ILE A 428 -2.12 -21.28 -10.94
CA ILE A 428 -1.34 -20.12 -11.39
C ILE A 428 -0.99 -19.22 -10.19
N VAL A 429 -2.00 -18.85 -9.39
CA VAL A 429 -1.84 -17.95 -8.23
C VAL A 429 -0.94 -18.53 -7.15
N ALA A 430 -0.95 -19.85 -6.93
CA ALA A 430 -0.08 -20.50 -5.97
C ALA A 430 1.29 -20.84 -6.57
N GLY A 431 1.33 -21.33 -7.81
CA GLY A 431 2.52 -21.90 -8.44
C GLY A 431 3.59 -20.86 -8.75
N LEU A 432 3.22 -19.73 -9.36
CA LEU A 432 4.21 -18.70 -9.72
C LEU A 432 4.88 -18.08 -8.48
N PRO A 433 4.14 -17.67 -7.42
CA PRO A 433 4.77 -17.22 -6.18
C PRO A 433 5.54 -18.33 -5.46
N ALA A 434 5.14 -19.60 -5.56
CA ALA A 434 5.91 -20.71 -4.98
C ALA A 434 7.28 -20.88 -5.65
N ILE A 435 7.37 -20.70 -6.98
CA ILE A 435 8.66 -20.67 -7.70
C ILE A 435 9.52 -19.50 -7.19
N THR A 436 8.94 -18.31 -7.07
CA THR A 436 9.63 -17.13 -6.51
C THR A 436 10.12 -17.42 -5.08
N ALA A 437 9.27 -18.00 -4.23
CA ALA A 437 9.61 -18.39 -2.87
C ALA A 437 10.76 -19.41 -2.84
N TYR A 438 10.71 -20.43 -3.70
CA TYR A 438 11.77 -21.43 -3.81
C TYR A 438 13.11 -20.82 -4.24
N ASN A 439 13.09 -19.84 -5.16
CA ASN A 439 14.29 -19.15 -5.60
C ASN A 439 14.94 -18.36 -4.45
N PHE A 440 14.15 -17.60 -3.69
CA PHE A 440 14.66 -16.89 -2.51
C PHE A 440 15.07 -17.83 -1.38
N TYR A 441 14.36 -18.95 -1.21
CA TYR A 441 14.72 -19.97 -0.23
C TYR A 441 16.08 -20.61 -0.55
N SER A 442 16.29 -20.98 -1.82
CA SER A 442 17.55 -21.54 -2.31
C SER A 442 18.69 -20.53 -2.18
N LYS A 443 18.44 -19.28 -2.55
CA LYS A 443 19.39 -18.17 -2.37
C LYS A 443 19.78 -17.97 -0.90
N GLY A 444 18.84 -18.05 0.04
CA GLY A 444 19.13 -17.93 1.47
C GLY A 444 19.98 -19.08 2.03
N LYS A 445 19.91 -20.28 1.44
CA LYS A 445 20.85 -21.37 1.79
C LYS A 445 22.27 -21.08 1.34
N GLU A 446 22.43 -20.49 0.15
CA GLU A 446 23.74 -20.08 -0.38
C GLU A 446 24.35 -18.94 0.47
N ASP A 447 23.53 -18.02 0.96
CA ASP A 447 23.92 -16.93 1.86
C ASP A 447 24.19 -17.37 3.33
N GLY A 448 24.56 -18.64 3.56
CA GLY A 448 24.91 -19.14 4.89
C GLY A 448 23.72 -19.43 5.83
N GLY A 449 22.49 -19.50 5.31
CA GLY A 449 21.29 -19.87 6.07
C GLY A 449 20.55 -18.70 6.75
N GLU A 450 21.00 -17.46 6.55
CA GLU A 450 20.31 -16.28 7.05
C GLU A 450 19.09 -15.93 6.18
N MET A 451 17.94 -16.51 6.52
CA MET A 451 16.70 -16.34 5.76
C MET A 451 15.98 -15.00 6.02
N GLY A 452 16.47 -14.14 6.92
CA GLY A 452 15.83 -12.89 7.35
C GLY A 452 14.51 -13.04 8.12
N PHE A 453 13.94 -14.24 8.11
CA PHE A 453 12.71 -14.62 8.77
C PHE A 453 12.93 -15.88 9.61
N SER A 454 12.94 -15.72 10.93
CA SER A 454 12.57 -16.78 11.84
C SER A 454 11.07 -16.61 12.12
N PHE A 455 10.27 -17.66 11.93
CA PHE A 455 8.92 -17.66 12.47
C PHE A 455 9.03 -17.33 13.96
N PRO A 456 8.21 -16.42 14.52
CA PRO A 456 8.14 -16.22 15.96
C PRO A 456 7.83 -17.58 16.61
N GLY A 457 8.84 -18.19 17.22
CA GLY A 457 8.81 -19.58 17.70
C GLY A 457 9.96 -20.49 17.24
N THR A 458 10.88 -20.06 16.36
CA THR A 458 12.02 -20.91 15.91
C THR A 458 13.41 -20.28 16.03
N GLY A 459 13.54 -19.11 16.65
CA GLY A 459 14.84 -18.52 17.01
C GLY A 459 14.75 -17.69 18.29
N GLU A 460 15.86 -17.58 19.02
CA GLU A 460 16.02 -17.02 20.38
C GLU A 460 15.63 -15.53 20.58
N GLY A 461 14.85 -14.91 19.69
CA GLY A 461 14.51 -13.47 19.78
C GLY A 461 13.20 -13.03 19.10
N GLY A 462 12.24 -13.94 18.90
CA GLY A 462 10.90 -13.56 18.42
C GLY A 462 10.04 -12.94 19.53
N LEU A 463 9.18 -11.98 19.18
CA LEU A 463 8.15 -11.45 20.08
C LEU A 463 7.36 -12.62 20.67
N SER A 464 7.48 -12.80 21.98
CA SER A 464 6.95 -13.95 22.67
C SER A 464 6.01 -13.51 23.79
N MET A 465 5.20 -14.46 24.28
CA MET A 465 4.44 -14.22 25.50
C MET A 465 5.36 -13.91 26.69
N ALA A 466 6.65 -14.31 26.65
CA ALA A 466 7.61 -13.94 27.69
C ALA A 466 7.89 -12.44 27.70
N ASP A 467 7.90 -11.77 26.53
CA ASP A 467 8.10 -10.33 26.45
C ASP A 467 6.90 -9.57 27.03
N VAL A 468 5.68 -10.01 26.71
CA VAL A 468 4.46 -9.47 27.31
C VAL A 468 4.50 -9.63 28.83
N LYS A 469 4.91 -10.81 29.31
CA LYS A 469 5.00 -11.12 30.75
C LYS A 469 6.04 -10.32 31.51
N LYS A 470 7.03 -9.68 30.85
CA LYS A 470 7.98 -8.75 31.52
C LYS A 470 7.26 -7.55 32.16
N TYR A 471 6.08 -7.19 31.67
CA TYR A 471 5.22 -6.15 32.24
C TYR A 471 4.29 -6.67 33.34
N GLY A 472 4.52 -7.88 33.86
CA GLY A 472 3.77 -8.45 34.98
C GLY A 472 2.25 -8.55 34.72
N VAL A 473 1.47 -8.09 35.67
CA VAL A 473 -0.01 -8.09 35.60
C VAL A 473 -0.50 -7.22 34.44
N SER A 474 0.13 -6.06 34.24
CA SER A 474 -0.23 -5.09 33.19
C SER A 474 -0.06 -5.66 31.79
N GLY A 475 1.04 -6.40 31.56
CA GLY A 475 1.24 -7.14 30.31
C GLY A 475 0.18 -8.21 30.07
N THR A 476 -0.20 -8.96 31.11
CA THR A 476 -1.24 -9.99 31.01
C THR A 476 -2.61 -9.40 30.66
N VAL A 477 -2.98 -8.30 31.33
CA VAL A 477 -4.24 -7.59 31.06
C VAL A 477 -4.25 -6.99 29.65
N ALA A 478 -3.13 -6.40 29.19
CA ALA A 478 -2.99 -5.89 27.83
C ALA A 478 -3.13 -6.98 26.77
N TYR A 479 -2.60 -8.18 27.03
CA TYR A 479 -2.80 -9.34 26.16
C TYR A 479 -4.26 -9.78 26.10
N VAL A 480 -4.93 -9.89 27.24
CA VAL A 480 -6.35 -10.26 27.29
C VAL A 480 -7.21 -9.24 26.52
N ILE A 481 -6.98 -7.95 26.71
CA ILE A 481 -7.69 -6.89 25.97
C ILE A 481 -7.46 -7.05 24.47
N THR A 482 -6.22 -7.31 24.06
CA THR A 482 -5.86 -7.47 22.64
C THR A 482 -6.50 -8.72 22.02
N GLU A 483 -6.52 -9.84 22.74
CA GLU A 483 -7.18 -11.08 22.30
C GLU A 483 -8.70 -10.91 22.21
N LEU A 484 -9.33 -10.28 23.21
CA LEU A 484 -10.76 -10.00 23.18
C LEU A 484 -11.12 -9.07 22.03
N ALA A 485 -10.35 -8.02 21.79
CA ALA A 485 -10.54 -7.12 20.65
C ALA A 485 -10.38 -7.85 19.31
N PHE A 486 -9.37 -8.73 19.20
CA PHE A 486 -9.18 -9.57 18.01
C PHE A 486 -10.41 -10.45 17.74
N TRP A 487 -10.88 -11.19 18.74
CA TRP A 487 -12.03 -12.10 18.57
C TRP A 487 -13.35 -11.37 18.38
N ALA A 488 -13.53 -10.20 18.98
CA ALA A 488 -14.71 -9.35 18.78
C ALA A 488 -14.88 -8.89 17.33
N VAL A 489 -13.79 -8.82 16.54
CA VAL A 489 -13.82 -8.50 15.11
C VAL A 489 -13.78 -9.76 14.26
N ALA A 490 -12.88 -10.69 14.56
CA ALA A 490 -12.64 -11.88 13.74
C ALA A 490 -13.86 -12.81 13.71
N PHE A 491 -14.58 -12.96 14.84
CA PHE A 491 -15.75 -13.83 14.90
C PHE A 491 -16.91 -13.32 14.04
N PRO A 492 -17.38 -12.06 14.16
CA PRO A 492 -18.41 -11.53 13.27
C PRO A 492 -18.03 -11.61 11.79
N VAL A 493 -16.79 -11.26 11.43
CA VAL A 493 -16.32 -11.33 10.03
C VAL A 493 -16.39 -12.76 9.49
N ALA A 494 -15.89 -13.73 10.25
CA ALA A 494 -15.94 -15.14 9.85
C ALA A 494 -17.39 -15.66 9.76
N SER A 495 -18.25 -15.27 10.70
CA SER A 495 -19.68 -15.61 10.69
C SER A 495 -20.42 -15.02 9.49
N THR A 496 -20.15 -13.77 9.13
CA THR A 496 -20.73 -13.12 7.95
C THR A 496 -20.21 -13.74 6.66
N ALA A 497 -18.92 -14.02 6.55
CA ALA A 497 -18.34 -14.69 5.39
C ALA A 497 -18.97 -16.08 5.17
N LEU A 498 -19.19 -16.82 6.25
CA LEU A 498 -19.87 -18.11 6.21
C LEU A 498 -21.31 -17.94 5.70
N TYR A 499 -22.09 -17.02 6.28
CA TYR A 499 -23.47 -16.75 5.84
C TYR A 499 -23.56 -16.31 4.37
N GLN A 500 -22.62 -15.48 3.91
CA GLN A 500 -22.55 -15.05 2.50
C GLN A 500 -22.23 -16.22 1.56
N SER A 501 -21.40 -17.17 2.00
CA SER A 501 -21.01 -18.34 1.20
C SER A 501 -22.11 -19.41 1.13
N THR A 502 -22.90 -19.58 2.18
CA THR A 502 -23.92 -20.64 2.28
C THR A 502 -25.33 -20.13 2.01
N GLY A 503 -25.59 -18.82 2.17
CA GLY A 503 -26.92 -18.23 2.06
C GLY A 503 -27.82 -18.48 3.28
N HIS A 504 -27.32 -19.16 4.32
CA HIS A 504 -28.05 -19.42 5.56
C HIS A 504 -27.10 -19.55 6.75
N TRP A 505 -27.64 -19.43 7.97
CA TRP A 505 -26.88 -19.73 9.17
C TRP A 505 -26.62 -21.24 9.29
N PRO A 506 -25.44 -21.67 9.78
CA PRO A 506 -25.11 -23.09 9.84
C PRO A 506 -25.96 -23.84 10.86
N ASP A 507 -26.60 -24.93 10.44
CA ASP A 507 -27.24 -25.90 11.32
C ASP A 507 -26.25 -27.01 11.70
N VAL A 508 -25.40 -26.70 12.68
CA VAL A 508 -24.43 -27.66 13.22
C VAL A 508 -25.08 -28.77 14.06
N ILE A 509 -26.39 -28.71 14.32
CA ILE A 509 -27.10 -29.68 15.17
C ILE A 509 -27.69 -30.78 14.30
N ASN A 510 -28.28 -30.46 13.15
CA ASN A 510 -29.02 -31.43 12.34
C ASN A 510 -28.38 -31.73 10.98
N ASP A 511 -27.50 -30.85 10.47
CA ASP A 511 -26.91 -31.02 9.14
C ASP A 511 -25.41 -31.36 9.20
N THR A 512 -25.03 -32.48 8.57
CA THR A 512 -23.64 -32.96 8.54
C THR A 512 -22.79 -32.20 7.51
N THR A 513 -23.43 -31.68 6.46
CA THR A 513 -22.81 -30.82 5.44
C THR A 513 -22.39 -29.51 6.08
N ASP A 514 -23.27 -28.88 6.85
CA ASP A 514 -22.97 -27.63 7.55
C ASP A 514 -21.85 -27.77 8.58
N ARG A 515 -21.83 -28.89 9.32
CA ARG A 515 -20.70 -29.19 10.23
C ARG A 515 -19.39 -29.25 9.47
N THR A 516 -19.37 -29.85 8.29
CA THR A 516 -18.16 -29.99 7.46
C THR A 516 -17.71 -28.63 6.94
N THR A 517 -18.65 -27.80 6.47
CA THR A 517 -18.39 -26.42 6.01
C THR A 517 -17.86 -25.54 7.16
N VAL A 518 -18.50 -25.59 8.33
CA VAL A 518 -18.06 -24.87 9.54
C VAL A 518 -16.66 -25.30 9.96
N LEU A 519 -16.36 -26.61 9.94
CA LEU A 519 -15.02 -27.11 10.26
C LEU A 519 -13.96 -26.60 9.27
N GLY A 520 -14.29 -26.53 7.97
CA GLY A 520 -13.42 -25.94 6.96
C GLY A 520 -13.14 -24.45 7.23
N PHE A 521 -14.18 -23.69 7.58
CA PHE A 521 -14.05 -22.28 7.94
C PHE A 521 -13.27 -22.07 9.24
N ILE A 522 -13.50 -22.90 10.27
CA ILE A 522 -12.72 -22.89 11.51
C ILE A 522 -11.26 -23.21 11.21
N PHE A 523 -10.97 -24.20 10.37
CA PHE A 523 -9.61 -24.54 9.98
C PHE A 523 -8.94 -23.38 9.24
N ALA A 524 -9.60 -22.77 8.27
CA ALA A 524 -9.09 -21.61 7.55
C ALA A 524 -8.86 -20.42 8.51
N GLY A 525 -9.88 -20.07 9.29
CA GLY A 525 -9.83 -18.98 10.27
C GLY A 525 -8.78 -19.19 11.35
N ALA A 526 -8.58 -20.42 11.84
CA ALA A 526 -7.55 -20.73 12.81
C ALA A 526 -6.14 -20.54 12.25
N ASN A 527 -5.91 -20.84 10.97
CA ASN A 527 -4.63 -20.58 10.32
C ASN A 527 -4.38 -19.08 10.11
N VAL A 528 -5.42 -18.31 9.76
CA VAL A 528 -5.33 -16.84 9.72
C VAL A 528 -5.04 -16.27 11.11
N ALA A 529 -5.75 -16.72 12.15
CA ALA A 529 -5.51 -16.29 13.52
C ALA A 529 -4.08 -16.60 13.98
N ARG A 530 -3.52 -17.76 13.60
CA ARG A 530 -2.11 -18.11 13.87
C ARG A 530 -1.12 -17.16 13.21
N LEU A 531 -1.36 -16.78 11.95
CA LEU A 531 -0.52 -15.79 11.25
C LEU A 531 -0.52 -14.43 11.93
N LEU A 532 -1.62 -14.07 12.62
CA LEU A 532 -1.77 -12.80 13.32
C LEU A 532 -1.23 -12.81 14.75
N VAL A 533 -0.78 -13.95 15.30
CA VAL A 533 -0.19 -14.04 16.67
C VAL A 533 0.88 -12.96 16.93
N PRO A 534 1.85 -12.69 16.03
CA PRO A 534 2.91 -11.73 16.32
C PRO A 534 2.39 -10.29 16.42
N ILE A 535 1.36 -9.95 15.63
CA ILE A 535 0.68 -8.66 15.68
C ILE A 535 -0.06 -8.51 17.01
N ARG A 536 -0.77 -9.56 17.44
CA ARG A 536 -1.50 -9.58 18.71
C ARG A 536 -0.54 -9.45 19.90
N LEU A 537 0.60 -10.14 19.88
CA LEU A 537 1.63 -10.00 20.91
C LEU A 537 2.29 -8.60 20.89
N GLY A 538 2.54 -8.04 19.70
CA GLY A 538 3.07 -6.67 19.56
C GLY A 538 2.10 -5.59 20.07
N ALA A 539 0.81 -5.72 19.76
CA ALA A 539 -0.23 -4.82 20.25
C ALA A 539 -0.39 -4.93 21.78
N ALA A 540 -0.36 -6.15 22.32
CA ALA A 540 -0.35 -6.37 23.76
C ALA A 540 0.85 -5.70 24.46
N LEU A 541 2.05 -5.82 23.87
CA LEU A 541 3.25 -5.14 24.37
C LEU A 541 3.14 -3.62 24.33
N ALA A 542 2.62 -3.06 23.24
CA ALA A 542 2.44 -1.62 23.11
C ALA A 542 1.39 -1.07 24.10
N LEU A 543 0.37 -1.88 24.40
CA LEU A 543 -0.71 -1.51 25.32
C LEU A 543 -0.31 -1.68 26.81
N ALA A 544 0.67 -2.53 27.11
CA ALA A 544 1.06 -2.87 28.49
C ALA A 544 1.44 -1.67 29.37
N PRO A 545 2.24 -0.67 28.92
CA PRO A 545 2.52 0.53 29.71
C PRO A 545 1.27 1.34 30.04
N TRP A 546 0.39 1.53 29.05
CA TRP A 546 -0.85 2.28 29.26
C TRP A 546 -1.77 1.57 30.26
N VAL A 547 -1.86 0.24 30.19
CA VAL A 547 -2.62 -0.58 31.15
C VAL A 547 -2.03 -0.46 32.55
N ASP A 548 -0.71 -0.39 32.68
CA ASP A 548 -0.06 -0.16 33.97
C ASP A 548 -0.52 1.18 34.57
N ASP A 549 -0.38 2.26 33.82
CA ASP A 549 -0.69 3.62 34.27
C ASP A 549 -2.19 3.85 34.52
N ASN A 550 -3.06 3.25 33.69
CA ASN A 550 -4.49 3.61 33.63
C ASN A 550 -5.45 2.54 34.14
N ILE A 551 -4.99 1.30 34.35
CA ILE A 551 -5.83 0.21 34.87
C ILE A 551 -5.26 -0.31 36.18
N ILE A 552 -3.98 -0.68 36.22
CA ILE A 552 -3.39 -1.35 37.39
C ILE A 552 -3.02 -0.36 38.48
N ASN A 553 -2.32 0.73 38.13
CA ASN A 553 -1.83 1.74 39.07
C ASN A 553 -2.63 3.05 39.04
N ARG A 554 -3.84 3.00 38.44
CA ARG A 554 -4.74 4.15 38.34
C ARG A 554 -5.01 4.75 39.72
N GLY A 555 -4.45 5.93 39.99
CA GLY A 555 -4.63 6.69 41.24
C GLY A 555 -3.45 6.68 42.21
N LYS A 556 -2.35 5.96 41.94
CA LYS A 556 -1.14 5.99 42.78
C LYS A 556 -0.14 7.09 42.42
N SER A 557 -0.24 7.65 41.22
CA SER A 557 0.65 8.73 40.74
C SER A 557 0.42 10.09 41.40
N GLY A 558 -0.57 10.22 42.29
CA GLY A 558 -0.85 11.46 43.03
C GLY A 558 -0.29 11.51 44.45
N GLU A 559 0.30 10.42 44.97
CA GLU A 559 0.80 10.36 46.36
C GLU A 559 2.34 10.51 46.46
N GLU A 560 3.08 10.37 45.36
CA GLU A 560 4.57 10.47 45.36
C GLU A 560 5.11 11.89 45.11
N GLU A 561 4.27 12.88 44.76
CA GLU A 561 4.70 14.29 44.64
C GLU A 561 4.53 15.12 45.93
N GLU A 562 3.98 14.54 47.02
CA GLU A 562 3.74 15.27 48.29
C GLU A 562 4.51 14.73 49.51
N SER A 563 5.50 13.83 49.35
CA SER A 563 6.34 13.33 50.46
C SER A 563 7.81 13.76 50.40
#